data_AF-G5LNX9-F1
#
_entry.id   AF-G5LNX9-F1
#
_cell.length_a   1.000
_cell.length_b   1.000
_cell.length_c   1.000
_cell.angle_alpha   90.00
_cell.angle_beta   90.00
_cell.angle_gamma   90.00
#
_symmetry.space_group_name_H-M   'P 1'
#
loop_
_entity.id
_entity.type
_entity.pdbx_description
1 polymer ?
#
loop_
_entity_poly.entity_id
_entity_poly.type
_entity_poly.pdbx_seq_one_letter_code
_entity_poly.pdbx_strand_id
1 'polypeptide(L)'
;LAPATRYYGPKGIQGFRDMVRAFHDAGVEVILDVVYNHTAEGNELGPTLSFKGIDNFSYYRTMPDQHRYYINDTGTGNTVNTSHPRVLQMVMDSLRYWAESMHVDGFRFDLGTILGREPEGFDQRGGFFDAVTQDPVLAKLKLIGEPWDIGPGGYQVGGFPPGWGEWNDKYRDTVREYWKGDNVTNDFAARLLGSGDLYDLRGRRPWSSVNFITAHDGFTLNDLVSYNDKHNEANGEDNNDGHNDNRSCNYGAEGPTDDEGINAIREQQKRNFLTTLLFSHGTPMLLAGDEFGRSQMGNNNGYCQDSEISWVHWDNLPETANALREFTRHLIQLRATQPLLRRESWRDGLEIRWFNAGGGAQQSEQWDEGSTIGVCISRPDLQPEAGIWHDALLLFNPFEGSVPFRIPMWGEGGWVLELTTADNAQQGIRITEEMDFDLAGRSIVLFRRP
;
A
#
# COMPACT_ATOMS: atom_id res chain seq x y z
N LEU A 1 7.67 -10.36 23.67
CA LEU A 1 6.93 -11.35 22.84
C LEU A 1 7.89 -12.40 22.31
N ALA A 2 7.45 -13.63 22.09
CA ALA A 2 8.27 -14.71 21.50
C ALA A 2 7.81 -14.97 20.06
N PRO A 3 8.71 -15.39 19.13
CA PRO A 3 8.28 -15.74 17.79
C PRO A 3 7.32 -16.95 17.80
N ALA A 4 6.40 -16.99 16.84
CA ALA A 4 5.38 -18.03 16.78
C ALA A 4 5.99 -19.42 16.52
N THR A 5 5.77 -20.35 17.44
CA THR A 5 6.37 -21.70 17.41
C THR A 5 5.91 -22.53 16.22
N ARG A 6 4.72 -22.27 15.67
CA ARG A 6 4.20 -22.96 14.47
C ARG A 6 5.05 -22.71 13.21
N TYR A 7 5.83 -21.64 13.17
CA TYR A 7 6.76 -21.33 12.07
C TYR A 7 8.21 -21.71 12.40
N TYR A 8 8.43 -22.43 13.50
CA TYR A 8 9.76 -22.95 13.80
C TYR A 8 10.13 -24.05 12.82
N GLY A 9 11.17 -23.81 12.03
CA GLY A 9 11.93 -24.87 11.40
C GLY A 9 12.75 -25.67 12.41
N PRO A 10 13.58 -26.62 11.94
CA PRO A 10 14.38 -27.51 12.79
C PRO A 10 15.31 -26.82 13.79
N LYS A 11 15.63 -25.54 13.55
CA LYS A 11 16.53 -24.72 14.38
C LYS A 11 15.79 -23.84 15.41
N GLY A 12 14.46 -23.91 15.50
CA GLY A 12 13.67 -23.08 16.41
C GLY A 12 13.95 -21.58 16.24
N ILE A 13 14.11 -20.87 17.37
CA ILE A 13 14.39 -19.43 17.41
C ILE A 13 15.68 -19.04 16.67
N GLN A 14 16.69 -19.91 16.63
CA GLN A 14 17.93 -19.65 15.88
C GLN A 14 17.66 -19.61 14.38
N GLY A 15 16.65 -20.34 13.88
CA GLY A 15 16.22 -20.29 12.49
C GLY A 15 15.77 -18.89 12.07
N PHE A 16 15.09 -18.15 12.95
CA PHE A 16 14.71 -16.75 12.67
C PHE A 16 15.92 -15.85 12.50
N ARG A 17 16.91 -15.97 13.40
CA ARG A 17 18.15 -15.17 13.33
C ARG A 17 18.98 -15.50 12.08
N ASP A 18 19.03 -16.79 11.71
CA ASP A 18 19.69 -17.24 10.50
C ASP A 18 18.97 -16.70 9.24
N MET A 19 17.63 -16.64 9.24
CA MET A 19 16.83 -16.05 8.16
C MET A 19 17.11 -14.55 8.01
N VAL A 20 17.07 -13.77 9.10
CA VAL A 20 17.39 -12.33 9.06
C VAL A 20 18.80 -12.10 8.54
N ARG A 21 19.78 -12.88 9.03
CA ARG A 21 21.17 -12.80 8.52
C ARG A 21 21.23 -13.06 7.02
N ALA A 22 20.54 -14.08 6.52
CA ALA A 22 20.53 -14.40 5.09
C ALA A 22 19.91 -13.29 4.25
N PHE A 23 18.84 -12.63 4.73
CA PHE A 23 18.28 -11.46 4.07
C PHE A 23 19.26 -10.27 4.06
N HIS A 24 19.91 -9.99 5.18
CA HIS A 24 20.92 -8.92 5.27
C HIS A 24 22.14 -9.16 4.39
N ASP A 25 22.64 -10.40 4.32
CA ASP A 25 23.74 -10.79 3.42
C ASP A 25 23.37 -10.56 1.94
N ALA A 26 22.06 -10.59 1.62
CA ALA A 26 21.52 -10.29 0.29
C ALA A 26 21.09 -8.82 0.10
N GLY A 27 21.27 -7.95 1.11
CA GLY A 27 20.87 -6.55 1.06
C GLY A 27 19.35 -6.31 1.17
N VAL A 28 18.61 -7.23 1.79
CA VAL A 28 17.16 -7.17 2.01
C VAL A 28 16.86 -6.85 3.47
N GLU A 29 16.07 -5.82 3.72
CA GLU A 29 15.62 -5.45 5.08
C GLU A 29 14.41 -6.28 5.52
N VAL A 30 14.26 -6.46 6.84
CA VAL A 30 13.17 -7.21 7.47
C VAL A 30 12.33 -6.27 8.34
N ILE A 31 11.07 -6.05 7.95
CA ILE A 31 10.07 -5.33 8.73
C ILE A 31 9.05 -6.34 9.26
N LEU A 32 8.74 -6.28 10.56
CA LEU A 32 7.74 -7.15 11.17
C LEU A 32 6.39 -6.45 11.33
N ASP A 33 5.31 -7.12 10.94
CA ASP A 33 3.97 -6.77 11.39
C ASP A 33 3.84 -7.11 12.89
N VAL A 34 3.41 -6.16 13.70
CA VAL A 34 3.35 -6.28 15.16
C VAL A 34 2.01 -5.82 15.71
N VAL A 35 1.44 -6.68 16.56
CA VAL A 35 0.21 -6.42 17.30
C VAL A 35 0.57 -6.13 18.75
N TYR A 36 0.44 -4.85 19.14
CA TYR A 36 0.57 -4.40 20.53
C TYR A 36 -0.73 -3.81 21.09
N ASN A 37 -1.78 -3.75 20.26
CA ASN A 37 -3.05 -3.09 20.58
C ASN A 37 -4.04 -4.01 21.33
N HIS A 38 -3.97 -5.34 21.15
CA HIS A 38 -4.82 -6.33 21.81
C HIS A 38 -4.06 -7.62 22.17
N THR A 39 -4.75 -8.53 22.87
CA THR A 39 -4.23 -9.87 23.19
C THR A 39 -5.25 -10.97 22.89
N ALA A 40 -4.75 -12.21 22.74
CA ALA A 40 -5.58 -13.40 22.58
C ALA A 40 -6.40 -13.77 23.84
N GLU A 41 -6.31 -13.01 24.94
CA GLU A 41 -7.15 -13.26 26.10
C GLU A 41 -8.60 -12.79 25.91
N GLY A 42 -8.91 -11.99 24.87
CA GLY A 42 -10.27 -11.53 24.56
C GLY A 42 -10.93 -10.71 25.68
N ASN A 43 -12.26 -10.62 25.65
CA ASN A 43 -13.08 -9.87 26.62
C ASN A 43 -13.26 -10.62 27.96
N GLU A 44 -14.19 -10.21 28.82
CA GLU A 44 -14.43 -10.82 30.14
C GLU A 44 -14.84 -12.30 30.11
N LEU A 45 -15.31 -12.80 28.96
CA LEU A 45 -15.65 -14.21 28.75
C LEU A 45 -14.49 -15.01 28.13
N GLY A 46 -13.46 -14.32 27.66
CA GLY A 46 -12.25 -14.92 27.11
C GLY A 46 -11.37 -15.59 28.17
N PRO A 47 -10.34 -16.34 27.75
CA PRO A 47 -9.52 -17.13 28.65
C PRO A 47 -8.63 -16.26 29.55
N THR A 48 -8.13 -16.85 30.64
CA THR A 48 -7.09 -16.28 31.50
C THR A 48 -5.80 -17.10 31.33
N LEU A 49 -4.87 -16.58 30.54
CA LEU A 49 -3.64 -17.26 30.12
C LEU A 49 -2.37 -16.57 30.65
N SER A 50 -2.39 -15.24 30.73
CA SER A 50 -1.23 -14.41 31.04
C SER A 50 -1.65 -13.12 31.76
N PHE A 51 -1.88 -12.02 31.04
CA PHE A 51 -1.95 -10.68 31.61
C PHE A 51 -3.16 -10.49 32.52
N LYS A 52 -4.32 -11.06 32.17
CA LYS A 52 -5.53 -11.02 33.02
C LYS A 52 -5.28 -11.60 34.40
N GLY A 53 -4.53 -12.69 34.49
CA GLY A 53 -4.22 -13.38 35.74
C GLY A 53 -3.09 -12.74 36.54
N ILE A 54 -2.19 -12.00 35.87
CA ILE A 54 -1.08 -11.29 36.51
C ILE A 54 -1.56 -9.96 37.10
N ASP A 55 -2.13 -9.08 36.27
CA ASP A 55 -2.65 -7.78 36.69
C ASP A 55 -3.58 -7.18 35.62
N ASN A 56 -4.86 -7.54 35.68
CA ASN A 56 -5.86 -7.12 34.70
C ASN A 56 -5.95 -5.58 34.52
N PHE A 57 -5.91 -4.84 35.62
CA PHE A 57 -6.13 -3.39 35.62
C PHE A 57 -4.95 -2.60 35.06
N SER A 58 -3.74 -3.15 35.21
CA SER A 58 -2.56 -2.55 34.60
C SER A 58 -2.53 -2.80 33.10
N TYR A 59 -2.77 -4.04 32.65
CA TYR A 59 -2.55 -4.43 31.25
C TYR A 59 -3.68 -4.05 30.29
N TYR A 60 -4.92 -3.93 30.76
CA TYR A 60 -6.07 -3.69 29.89
C TYR A 60 -6.83 -2.42 30.23
N ARG A 61 -7.37 -1.77 29.20
CA ARG A 61 -8.31 -0.67 29.36
C ARG A 61 -9.69 -1.23 29.72
N THR A 62 -10.20 -0.86 30.88
CA THR A 62 -11.53 -1.27 31.37
C THR A 62 -12.54 -0.13 31.22
N MET A 63 -13.82 -0.46 31.03
CA MET A 63 -14.89 0.53 30.99
C MET A 63 -14.94 1.34 32.30
N PRO A 64 -15.01 2.68 32.25
CA PRO A 64 -15.24 3.51 33.43
C PRO A 64 -16.51 3.05 34.17
N ASP A 65 -16.45 3.01 35.50
CA ASP A 65 -17.53 2.60 36.40
C ASP A 65 -18.02 1.14 36.27
N GLN A 66 -17.59 0.41 35.23
CA GLN A 66 -17.94 -0.99 34.99
C GLN A 66 -16.69 -1.81 34.66
N HIS A 67 -15.72 -1.75 35.56
CA HIS A 67 -14.39 -2.38 35.46
C HIS A 67 -14.35 -3.88 35.16
N ARG A 68 -15.49 -4.57 35.25
CA ARG A 68 -15.67 -5.94 34.77
C ARG A 68 -15.48 -6.05 33.25
N TYR A 69 -15.86 -5.02 32.50
CA TYR A 69 -15.86 -4.99 31.03
C TYR A 69 -14.67 -4.22 30.48
N TYR A 70 -14.28 -4.56 29.26
CA TYR A 70 -13.12 -4.01 28.57
C TYR A 70 -13.53 -2.97 27.54
N ILE A 71 -12.69 -1.95 27.36
CA ILE A 71 -12.75 -1.11 26.16
C ILE A 71 -12.28 -1.96 24.99
N ASN A 72 -13.02 -1.93 23.87
CA ASN A 72 -12.77 -2.75 22.69
C ASN A 72 -12.64 -1.88 21.43
N ASP A 73 -11.63 -0.99 21.43
CA ASP A 73 -11.32 -0.13 20.29
C ASP A 73 -10.65 -0.92 19.14
N THR A 74 -10.33 -2.20 19.37
CA THR A 74 -9.62 -3.12 18.46
C THR A 74 -10.57 -4.03 17.68
N GLY A 75 -11.79 -4.24 18.18
CA GLY A 75 -12.72 -5.24 17.66
C GLY A 75 -12.45 -6.67 18.12
N THR A 76 -11.39 -6.92 18.91
CA THR A 76 -10.95 -8.28 19.31
C THR A 76 -11.26 -8.64 20.77
N GLY A 77 -12.02 -7.79 21.46
CA GLY A 77 -12.58 -8.01 22.80
C GLY A 77 -11.84 -7.31 23.92
N ASN A 78 -10.60 -6.85 23.70
CA ASN A 78 -9.84 -6.04 24.66
C ASN A 78 -8.94 -5.03 23.97
N THR A 79 -8.48 -4.04 24.72
CA THR A 79 -7.45 -3.08 24.30
C THR A 79 -6.36 -3.01 25.36
N VAL A 80 -5.11 -3.17 24.94
CA VAL A 80 -3.91 -3.07 25.78
C VAL A 80 -3.75 -1.62 26.26
N ASN A 81 -3.41 -1.44 27.54
CA ASN A 81 -3.29 -0.13 28.16
C ASN A 81 -1.86 0.45 28.05
N THR A 82 -1.50 0.98 26.89
CA THR A 82 -0.18 1.60 26.66
C THR A 82 0.06 2.89 27.48
N SER A 83 -0.97 3.49 28.07
CA SER A 83 -0.81 4.62 29.01
C SER A 83 -0.23 4.19 30.37
N HIS A 84 -0.29 2.89 30.72
CA HIS A 84 0.28 2.40 31.97
C HIS A 84 1.81 2.22 31.83
N PRO A 85 2.64 2.79 32.74
CA PRO A 85 4.10 2.81 32.56
C PRO A 85 4.76 1.44 32.39
N ARG A 86 4.26 0.40 33.06
CA ARG A 86 4.82 -0.96 32.95
C ARG A 86 4.39 -1.68 31.68
N VAL A 87 3.24 -1.34 31.12
CA VAL A 87 2.78 -1.87 29.84
C VAL A 87 3.55 -1.18 28.72
N LEU A 88 3.71 0.15 28.79
CA LEU A 88 4.57 0.89 27.88
C LEU A 88 6.00 0.33 27.91
N GLN A 89 6.57 0.12 29.11
CA GLN A 89 7.89 -0.50 29.24
C GLN A 89 7.94 -1.87 28.57
N MET A 90 6.95 -2.74 28.77
CA MET A 90 6.89 -4.05 28.13
C MET A 90 6.91 -3.94 26.59
N VAL A 91 6.14 -3.01 26.02
CA VAL A 91 6.11 -2.77 24.57
C VAL A 91 7.49 -2.30 24.09
N MET A 92 8.07 -1.29 24.75
CA MET A 92 9.39 -0.75 24.42
C MET A 92 10.50 -1.80 24.52
N ASP A 93 10.50 -2.60 25.58
CA ASP A 93 11.48 -3.68 25.78
C ASP A 93 11.31 -4.77 24.71
N SER A 94 10.07 -5.06 24.31
CA SER A 94 9.82 -6.00 23.21
C SER A 94 10.31 -5.48 21.87
N LEU A 95 10.11 -4.20 21.56
CA LEU A 95 10.61 -3.58 20.32
C LEU A 95 12.14 -3.58 20.29
N ARG A 96 12.80 -3.19 21.40
CA ARG A 96 14.26 -3.24 21.51
C ARG A 96 14.79 -4.67 21.39
N TYR A 97 14.11 -5.65 21.98
CA TYR A 97 14.49 -7.05 21.84
C TYR A 97 14.51 -7.49 20.36
N TRP A 98 13.46 -7.17 19.60
CA TRP A 98 13.41 -7.50 18.17
C TRP A 98 14.48 -6.76 17.36
N ALA A 99 14.75 -5.50 17.68
CA ALA A 99 15.79 -4.72 17.01
C ALA A 99 17.20 -5.24 17.34
N GLU A 100 17.56 -5.33 18.62
CA GLU A 100 18.93 -5.61 19.06
C GLU A 100 19.27 -7.09 19.08
N SER A 101 18.32 -7.95 19.47
CA SER A 101 18.59 -9.40 19.60
C SER A 101 18.27 -10.16 18.31
N MET A 102 17.26 -9.70 17.57
CA MET A 102 16.79 -10.36 16.35
C MET A 102 17.14 -9.60 15.07
N HIS A 103 17.70 -8.39 15.17
CA HIS A 103 18.17 -7.57 14.05
C HIS A 103 17.07 -7.21 13.04
N VAL A 104 15.85 -6.98 13.52
CA VAL A 104 14.74 -6.47 12.71
C VAL A 104 14.98 -4.98 12.37
N ASP A 105 14.73 -4.59 11.13
CA ASP A 105 15.03 -3.24 10.61
C ASP A 105 13.87 -2.23 10.80
N GLY A 106 12.69 -2.73 11.14
CA GLY A 106 11.51 -1.92 11.37
C GLY A 106 10.26 -2.69 11.73
N PHE A 107 9.18 -1.94 11.97
CA PHE A 107 7.91 -2.48 12.40
C PHE A 107 6.76 -1.84 11.62
N ARG A 108 5.78 -2.66 11.21
CA ARG A 108 4.44 -2.22 10.83
C ARG A 108 3.50 -2.51 12.00
N PHE A 109 2.91 -1.48 12.58
CA PHE A 109 2.03 -1.58 13.74
C PHE A 109 0.58 -1.70 13.28
N ASP A 110 0.00 -2.87 13.53
CA ASP A 110 -1.43 -3.15 13.42
C ASP A 110 -2.24 -2.22 14.33
N LEU A 111 -3.35 -1.69 13.81
CA LEU A 111 -4.21 -0.70 14.47
C LEU A 111 -3.41 0.34 15.27
N GLY A 112 -2.42 0.94 14.60
CA GLY A 112 -1.37 1.75 15.22
C GLY A 112 -1.91 2.94 16.02
N THR A 113 -3.11 3.45 15.70
CA THR A 113 -3.77 4.52 16.46
C THR A 113 -3.88 4.18 17.95
N ILE A 114 -4.12 2.92 18.29
CA ILE A 114 -4.30 2.50 19.69
C ILE A 114 -3.08 2.77 20.54
N LEU A 115 -1.88 2.70 19.95
CA LEU A 115 -0.64 2.93 20.67
C LEU A 115 -0.52 4.39 21.14
N GLY A 116 -1.14 5.32 20.41
CA GLY A 116 -1.28 6.73 20.79
C GLY A 116 -2.50 7.05 21.63
N ARG A 117 -3.32 6.08 22.04
CA ARG A 117 -4.50 6.34 22.88
C ARG A 117 -4.10 6.56 24.33
N GLU A 118 -4.42 7.75 24.81
CA GLU A 118 -4.43 8.16 26.20
C GLU A 118 -5.86 8.08 26.78
N PRO A 119 -6.09 8.34 28.08
CA PRO A 119 -7.44 8.32 28.65
C PRO A 119 -8.46 9.20 27.92
N GLU A 120 -8.02 10.31 27.31
CA GLU A 120 -8.87 11.28 26.60
C GLU A 120 -8.95 11.03 25.08
N GLY A 121 -8.31 9.99 24.55
CA GLY A 121 -8.28 9.67 23.12
C GLY A 121 -6.88 9.67 22.53
N PHE A 122 -6.79 9.69 21.19
CA PHE A 122 -5.51 9.69 20.49
C PHE A 122 -4.74 11.01 20.72
N ASP A 123 -3.48 10.88 21.13
CA ASP A 123 -2.52 11.97 21.15
C ASP A 123 -1.24 11.58 20.41
N GLN A 124 -0.91 12.34 19.37
CA GLN A 124 0.34 12.21 18.60
C GLN A 124 1.61 12.53 19.42
N ARG A 125 1.45 13.09 20.63
CA ARG A 125 2.49 13.30 21.65
C ARG A 125 2.24 12.43 22.89
N GLY A 126 1.43 11.38 22.76
CA GLY A 126 1.18 10.40 23.82
C GLY A 126 2.47 9.68 24.23
N GLY A 127 2.45 9.07 25.41
CA GLY A 127 3.65 8.52 26.06
C GLY A 127 4.39 7.50 25.20
N PHE A 128 3.67 6.72 24.38
CA PHE A 128 4.26 5.78 23.44
C PHE A 128 5.09 6.45 22.35
N PHE A 129 4.52 7.43 21.65
CA PHE A 129 5.21 8.10 20.55
C PHE A 129 6.42 8.88 21.03
N ASP A 130 6.31 9.57 22.17
CA ASP A 130 7.44 10.25 22.79
C ASP A 130 8.54 9.25 23.16
N ALA A 131 8.18 8.13 23.79
CA ALA A 131 9.13 7.10 24.19
C ALA A 131 9.87 6.47 23.01
N VAL A 132 9.18 6.15 21.91
CA VAL A 132 9.78 5.61 20.68
C VAL A 132 10.68 6.64 20.00
N THR A 133 10.22 7.89 19.89
CA THR A 133 10.94 8.96 19.17
C THR A 133 12.25 9.34 19.85
N GLN A 134 12.32 9.33 21.18
CA GLN A 134 13.55 9.63 21.91
C GLN A 134 14.48 8.42 22.07
N ASP A 135 14.01 7.21 21.78
CA ASP A 135 14.76 5.99 22.05
C ASP A 135 15.98 5.85 21.11
N PRO A 136 17.21 5.66 21.63
CA PRO A 136 18.43 5.66 20.82
C PRO A 136 18.55 4.46 19.86
N VAL A 137 17.76 3.41 20.07
CA VAL A 137 17.67 2.24 19.19
C VAL A 137 16.50 2.41 18.23
N LEU A 138 15.29 2.60 18.75
CA LEU A 138 14.06 2.56 17.95
C LEU A 138 13.90 3.75 17.02
N ALA A 139 14.42 4.93 17.38
CA ALA A 139 14.31 6.13 16.54
C ALA A 139 15.09 6.03 15.21
N LYS A 140 15.90 4.98 15.01
CA LYS A 140 16.66 4.72 13.79
C LYS A 140 16.01 3.69 12.87
N LEU A 141 14.95 3.03 13.35
CA LEU A 141 14.27 1.96 12.62
C LEU A 141 13.16 2.53 11.74
N LYS A 142 12.68 1.71 10.79
CA LYS A 142 11.48 2.06 10.02
C LYS A 142 10.24 1.80 10.86
N LEU A 143 9.41 2.82 11.03
CA LEU A 143 8.18 2.75 11.82
C LEU A 143 7.02 3.04 10.88
N ILE A 144 6.14 2.06 10.71
CA ILE A 144 4.96 2.15 9.83
C ILE A 144 3.73 1.86 10.67
N GLY A 145 2.70 2.70 10.60
CA GLY A 145 1.44 2.45 11.31
C GLY A 145 0.29 2.17 10.36
N GLU A 146 -0.66 1.39 10.83
CA GLU A 146 -2.05 1.49 10.38
C GLU A 146 -2.69 2.68 11.12
N PRO A 147 -2.94 3.83 10.46
CA PRO A 147 -3.37 5.06 11.13
C PRO A 147 -4.87 5.08 11.40
N TRP A 148 -5.45 3.94 11.79
CA TRP A 148 -6.84 3.84 12.21
C TRP A 148 -7.05 2.75 13.26
N ASP A 149 -8.19 2.86 13.94
CA ASP A 149 -8.82 1.80 14.72
C ASP A 149 -10.36 2.00 14.68
N ILE A 150 -11.13 1.06 15.26
CA ILE A 150 -12.60 1.10 15.19
C ILE A 150 -13.23 1.92 16.33
N GLY A 151 -12.43 2.41 17.28
CA GLY A 151 -12.88 3.21 18.41
C GLY A 151 -13.21 4.66 18.02
N PRO A 152 -13.89 5.42 18.90
CA PRO A 152 -14.18 6.83 18.66
C PRO A 152 -12.90 7.64 18.38
N GLY A 153 -12.93 8.44 17.30
CA GLY A 153 -11.78 9.22 16.85
C GLY A 153 -10.61 8.37 16.32
N GLY A 154 -10.85 7.11 15.97
CA GLY A 154 -9.80 6.16 15.55
C GLY A 154 -9.09 6.54 14.24
N TYR A 155 -9.76 7.23 13.31
CA TYR A 155 -9.19 7.58 12.00
C TYR A 155 -8.17 8.72 12.11
N GLN A 156 -6.88 8.41 11.92
CA GLN A 156 -5.73 9.29 12.16
C GLN A 156 -4.77 9.36 10.96
N VAL A 157 -5.26 9.18 9.73
CA VAL A 157 -4.45 9.34 8.51
C VAL A 157 -3.83 10.75 8.46
N GLY A 158 -2.50 10.81 8.32
CA GLY A 158 -1.69 12.03 8.40
C GLY A 158 -1.42 12.51 9.84
N GLY A 159 -2.02 11.86 10.84
CA GLY A 159 -2.03 12.24 12.24
C GLY A 159 -0.80 11.79 13.04
N PHE A 160 -0.06 10.76 12.58
CA PHE A 160 1.11 10.26 13.32
C PHE A 160 2.25 11.30 13.33
N PRO A 161 3.17 11.25 14.32
CA PRO A 161 4.28 12.19 14.38
C PRO A 161 5.27 12.01 13.22
N PRO A 162 6.07 13.05 12.90
CA PRO A 162 7.15 12.93 11.92
C PRO A 162 8.09 11.76 12.25
N GLY A 163 8.62 11.09 11.22
CA GLY A 163 9.44 9.87 11.37
C GLY A 163 8.67 8.58 11.08
N TRP A 164 7.34 8.64 11.00
CA TRP A 164 6.47 7.49 10.73
C TRP A 164 5.99 7.44 9.28
N GLY A 165 6.05 6.24 8.70
CA GLY A 165 5.23 5.86 7.55
C GLY A 165 3.82 5.48 7.99
N GLU A 166 2.86 5.68 7.11
CA GLU A 166 1.46 5.31 7.33
C GLU A 166 0.93 4.56 6.13
N TRP A 167 0.24 3.45 6.36
CA TRP A 167 -0.57 2.84 5.32
C TRP A 167 -1.60 3.86 4.83
N ASN A 168 -1.60 4.12 3.53
CA ASN A 168 -2.47 5.12 2.92
C ASN A 168 -3.71 4.44 2.28
N ASP A 169 -4.77 4.28 3.07
CA ASP A 169 -6.05 3.76 2.58
C ASP A 169 -6.73 4.70 1.58
N LYS A 170 -6.57 6.02 1.73
CA LYS A 170 -7.02 7.01 0.72
C LYS A 170 -6.35 6.77 -0.63
N TYR A 171 -5.07 6.41 -0.66
CA TYR A 171 -4.41 6.01 -1.90
C TYR A 171 -5.04 4.74 -2.48
N ARG A 172 -5.18 3.69 -1.66
CA ARG A 172 -5.79 2.42 -2.07
C ARG A 172 -7.16 2.63 -2.69
N ASP A 173 -8.02 3.35 -1.99
CA ASP A 173 -9.43 3.53 -2.33
C ASP A 173 -9.59 4.39 -3.58
N THR A 174 -8.93 5.54 -3.64
CA THR A 174 -8.98 6.42 -4.81
C THR A 174 -8.41 5.77 -6.06
N VAL A 175 -7.30 5.01 -5.97
CA VAL A 175 -6.74 4.35 -7.15
C VAL A 175 -7.64 3.22 -7.65
N ARG A 176 -8.27 2.47 -6.74
CA ARG A 176 -9.29 1.47 -7.09
C ARG A 176 -10.49 2.11 -7.79
N GLU A 177 -11.05 3.17 -7.21
CA GLU A 177 -12.14 3.96 -7.78
C GLU A 177 -11.79 4.51 -9.17
N TYR A 178 -10.60 5.09 -9.34
CA TYR A 178 -10.15 5.65 -10.61
C TYR A 178 -10.15 4.60 -11.74
N TRP A 179 -9.58 3.42 -11.51
CA TRP A 179 -9.51 2.34 -12.50
C TRP A 179 -10.81 1.57 -12.68
N LYS A 180 -11.69 1.60 -11.67
CA LYS A 180 -13.07 1.15 -11.76
C LYS A 180 -13.92 2.07 -12.66
N GLY A 181 -13.53 3.34 -12.78
CA GLY A 181 -14.20 4.35 -13.62
C GLY A 181 -15.01 5.37 -12.84
N ASP A 182 -14.84 5.45 -11.52
CA ASP A 182 -15.48 6.46 -10.68
C ASP A 182 -14.77 7.81 -10.85
N ASN A 183 -15.51 8.91 -10.70
CA ASN A 183 -14.97 10.25 -10.92
C ASN A 183 -14.20 10.76 -9.69
N VAL A 184 -12.92 10.39 -9.62
CA VAL A 184 -11.99 10.78 -8.54
C VAL A 184 -10.69 11.38 -9.05
N THR A 185 -10.73 12.00 -10.24
CA THR A 185 -9.53 12.46 -10.98
C THR A 185 -8.66 13.43 -10.18
N ASN A 186 -9.27 14.37 -9.44
CA ASN A 186 -8.55 15.32 -8.59
C ASN A 186 -7.82 14.62 -7.43
N ASP A 187 -8.52 13.76 -6.70
CA ASP A 187 -7.93 12.95 -5.64
C ASP A 187 -6.82 12.03 -6.19
N PHE A 188 -7.05 11.40 -7.34
CA PHE A 188 -6.07 10.54 -8.00
C PHE A 188 -4.78 11.29 -8.31
N ALA A 189 -4.86 12.52 -8.81
CA ALA A 189 -3.69 13.36 -9.04
C ALA A 189 -2.90 13.64 -7.76
N ALA A 190 -3.59 13.89 -6.64
CA ALA A 190 -2.93 14.07 -5.36
C ALA A 190 -2.28 12.76 -4.85
N ARG A 191 -2.93 11.60 -5.03
CA ARG A 191 -2.38 10.28 -4.69
C ARG A 191 -1.13 9.94 -5.49
N LEU A 192 -1.14 10.20 -6.81
CA LEU A 192 -0.01 9.96 -7.70
C LEU A 192 1.25 10.75 -7.29
N LEU A 193 1.06 11.96 -6.75
CA LEU A 193 2.13 12.87 -6.33
C LEU A 193 2.50 12.75 -4.84
N GLY A 194 2.18 11.60 -4.24
CA GLY A 194 2.60 11.22 -2.88
C GLY A 194 1.71 11.73 -1.77
N SER A 195 0.46 12.10 -2.06
CA SER A 195 -0.52 12.54 -1.05
C SER A 195 -0.02 13.70 -0.19
N GLY A 196 0.56 14.73 -0.84
CA GLY A 196 1.04 15.92 -0.13
C GLY A 196 -0.05 16.63 0.67
N ASP A 197 -1.30 16.57 0.21
CA ASP A 197 -2.46 17.08 0.95
C ASP A 197 -2.67 16.41 2.32
N LEU A 198 -2.18 15.17 2.51
CA LEU A 198 -2.26 14.43 3.76
C LEU A 198 -0.96 14.48 4.58
N TYR A 199 0.20 14.47 3.90
CA TYR A 199 1.49 14.21 4.53
C TYR A 199 2.50 15.36 4.42
N ASP A 200 2.25 16.40 3.63
CA ASP A 200 3.15 17.55 3.50
C ASP A 200 2.99 18.56 4.65
N LEU A 201 3.08 18.05 5.87
CA LEU A 201 3.04 18.85 7.08
C LEU A 201 4.18 18.45 8.02
N ARG A 202 4.60 19.38 8.88
CA ARG A 202 5.54 19.10 9.98
C ARG A 202 6.87 18.50 9.54
N GLY A 203 7.32 18.80 8.32
CA GLY A 203 8.60 18.33 7.77
C GLY A 203 8.63 16.86 7.35
N ARG A 204 7.46 16.20 7.30
CA ARG A 204 7.33 14.86 6.73
C ARG A 204 7.72 14.86 5.25
N ARG A 205 7.97 13.65 4.73
CA ARG A 205 8.46 13.42 3.37
C ARG A 205 7.46 12.55 2.60
N PRO A 206 7.54 12.50 1.25
CA PRO A 206 6.66 11.64 0.45
C PRO A 206 6.65 10.18 0.90
N TRP A 207 7.79 9.64 1.35
CA TRP A 207 7.89 8.28 1.86
C TRP A 207 7.03 7.99 3.10
N SER A 208 6.49 9.02 3.76
CA SER A 208 5.52 8.87 4.85
C SER A 208 4.23 8.21 4.37
N SER A 209 3.91 8.32 3.08
CA SER A 209 2.82 7.60 2.44
C SER A 209 3.30 6.22 2.02
N VAL A 210 2.82 5.18 2.70
CA VAL A 210 2.95 3.79 2.23
C VAL A 210 1.76 3.50 1.33
N ASN A 211 2.01 3.60 0.03
CA ASN A 211 1.01 3.40 -1.01
C ASN A 211 0.82 1.90 -1.24
N PHE A 212 -0.42 1.44 -1.33
CA PHE A 212 -0.73 0.04 -1.64
C PHE A 212 -2.06 -0.04 -2.39
N ILE A 213 -2.19 -1.04 -3.26
CA ILE A 213 -3.47 -1.35 -3.93
C ILE A 213 -4.18 -2.48 -3.20
N THR A 214 -3.42 -3.41 -2.67
CA THR A 214 -3.86 -4.67 -2.06
C THR A 214 -2.96 -4.97 -0.87
N ALA A 215 -3.50 -5.68 0.10
CA ALA A 215 -2.81 -6.09 1.32
C ALA A 215 -3.34 -7.48 1.73
N HIS A 216 -2.94 -7.96 2.91
CA HIS A 216 -3.54 -9.18 3.45
C HIS A 216 -5.03 -8.99 3.78
N ASP A 217 -5.46 -7.76 4.07
CA ASP A 217 -6.86 -7.38 4.21
C ASP A 217 -7.48 -7.09 2.84
N GLY A 218 -8.63 -7.72 2.56
CA GLY A 218 -9.35 -7.55 1.31
C GLY A 218 -8.86 -8.48 0.20
N PHE A 219 -9.22 -8.13 -1.04
CA PHE A 219 -8.82 -8.90 -2.21
C PHE A 219 -7.33 -8.81 -2.53
N THR A 220 -6.81 -9.91 -3.09
CA THR A 220 -5.59 -9.91 -3.93
C THR A 220 -5.79 -9.06 -5.18
N LEU A 221 -4.71 -8.71 -5.90
CA LEU A 221 -4.84 -7.92 -7.12
C LEU A 221 -5.62 -8.68 -8.21
N ASN A 222 -5.47 -9.99 -8.28
CA ASN A 222 -6.22 -10.80 -9.24
C ASN A 222 -7.71 -10.84 -8.90
N ASP A 223 -8.05 -10.94 -7.62
CA ASP A 223 -9.46 -10.98 -7.19
C ASP A 223 -10.13 -9.61 -7.28
N LEU A 224 -9.38 -8.52 -7.06
CA LEU A 224 -9.84 -7.14 -7.22
C LEU A 224 -10.40 -6.88 -8.64
N VAL A 225 -9.86 -7.56 -9.65
CA VAL A 225 -10.31 -7.47 -11.05
C VAL A 225 -11.20 -8.64 -11.48
N SER A 226 -11.55 -9.55 -10.56
CA SER A 226 -12.30 -10.77 -10.89
C SER A 226 -13.59 -10.96 -10.11
N TYR A 227 -13.81 -10.21 -9.04
CA TYR A 227 -14.97 -10.36 -8.16
C TYR A 227 -15.58 -9.01 -7.82
N ASN A 228 -16.91 -8.91 -7.85
CA ASN A 228 -17.64 -7.75 -7.31
C ASN A 228 -18.04 -7.99 -5.86
N ASP A 229 -18.39 -9.23 -5.52
CA ASP A 229 -18.84 -9.63 -4.19
C ASP A 229 -17.75 -10.47 -3.50
N LYS A 230 -17.76 -10.46 -2.17
CA LYS A 230 -16.89 -11.32 -1.36
C LYS A 230 -17.49 -12.73 -1.25
N HIS A 231 -16.62 -13.74 -1.28
CA HIS A 231 -16.93 -15.17 -1.18
C HIS A 231 -16.16 -15.76 0.00
N ASN A 232 -16.54 -15.36 1.22
CA ASN A 232 -15.90 -15.75 2.48
C ASN A 232 -16.59 -16.97 3.14
N GLU A 233 -17.44 -17.71 2.42
CA GLU A 233 -18.22 -18.84 2.97
C GLU A 233 -17.32 -19.88 3.67
N ALA A 234 -16.10 -20.08 3.16
CA ALA A 234 -15.12 -20.99 3.73
C ALA A 234 -14.68 -20.61 5.16
N ASN A 235 -14.90 -19.37 5.60
CA ASN A 235 -14.56 -18.89 6.94
C ASN A 235 -15.58 -19.36 8.00
N GLY A 236 -16.78 -19.80 7.59
CA GLY A 236 -17.78 -20.36 8.49
C GLY A 236 -18.62 -19.33 9.25
N GLU A 237 -18.63 -18.08 8.79
CA GLU A 237 -19.40 -16.97 9.41
C GLU A 237 -20.58 -16.51 8.53
N ASP A 238 -21.11 -17.42 7.69
CA ASP A 238 -22.20 -17.15 6.74
C ASP A 238 -21.94 -15.92 5.83
N ASN A 239 -20.66 -15.73 5.42
CA ASN A 239 -20.18 -14.60 4.61
C ASN A 239 -20.38 -13.22 5.29
N ASN A 240 -20.57 -13.16 6.61
CA ASN A 240 -20.75 -11.90 7.34
C ASN A 240 -19.43 -11.19 7.65
N ASP A 241 -18.31 -11.90 7.63
CA ASP A 241 -16.97 -11.38 7.90
C ASP A 241 -16.35 -10.74 6.64
N GLY A 242 -15.35 -9.87 6.84
CA GLY A 242 -14.70 -9.12 5.75
C GLY A 242 -15.49 -7.90 5.26
N HIS A 243 -14.79 -7.00 4.56
CA HIS A 243 -15.35 -5.72 4.12
C HIS A 243 -16.30 -5.90 2.93
N ASN A 244 -17.47 -5.24 2.96
CA ASN A 244 -18.45 -5.30 1.86
C ASN A 244 -18.21 -4.29 0.71
N ASP A 245 -17.26 -3.35 0.86
CA ASP A 245 -16.98 -2.31 -0.15
C ASP A 245 -15.52 -2.44 -0.58
N ASN A 246 -15.30 -3.29 -1.58
CA ASN A 246 -13.96 -3.60 -2.06
C ASN A 246 -13.46 -2.68 -3.16
N ARG A 247 -14.35 -1.87 -3.76
CA ARG A 247 -14.07 -1.05 -4.95
C ARG A 247 -13.47 -1.88 -6.10
N SER A 248 -13.93 -3.11 -6.23
CA SER A 248 -13.51 -4.07 -7.24
C SER A 248 -14.40 -4.01 -8.48
N CYS A 249 -13.94 -4.63 -9.57
CA CYS A 249 -14.74 -4.81 -10.78
C CYS A 249 -14.40 -6.14 -11.43
N ASN A 250 -15.41 -6.99 -11.65
CA ASN A 250 -15.25 -8.31 -12.25
C ASN A 250 -15.22 -8.31 -13.80
N TYR A 251 -15.47 -7.15 -14.42
CA TYR A 251 -15.52 -6.92 -15.87
C TYR A 251 -16.50 -7.83 -16.64
N GLY A 252 -17.53 -8.35 -15.98
CA GLY A 252 -18.65 -9.07 -16.61
C GLY A 252 -18.80 -10.53 -16.19
N ALA A 253 -17.83 -11.11 -15.48
CA ALA A 253 -17.90 -12.49 -14.99
C ALA A 253 -17.45 -12.56 -13.52
N GLU A 254 -18.21 -13.18 -12.63
CA GLU A 254 -17.79 -13.35 -11.23
C GLU A 254 -16.84 -14.56 -11.11
N GLY A 255 -15.58 -14.31 -10.78
CA GLY A 255 -14.52 -15.33 -10.69
C GLY A 255 -13.91 -15.77 -12.02
N PRO A 256 -13.32 -16.98 -12.09
CA PRO A 256 -12.70 -17.52 -13.30
C PRO A 256 -13.66 -17.60 -14.49
N THR A 257 -13.15 -17.34 -15.70
CA THR A 257 -13.91 -17.38 -16.94
C THR A 257 -13.04 -17.81 -18.12
N ASP A 258 -13.65 -18.42 -19.13
CA ASP A 258 -13.02 -18.77 -20.41
C ASP A 258 -13.16 -17.65 -21.47
N ASP A 259 -13.82 -16.54 -21.14
CA ASP A 259 -13.95 -15.38 -22.03
C ASP A 259 -12.60 -14.64 -22.14
N GLU A 260 -11.93 -14.81 -23.29
CA GLU A 260 -10.64 -14.20 -23.60
C GLU A 260 -10.67 -12.66 -23.55
N GLY A 261 -11.80 -12.04 -23.89
CA GLY A 261 -11.96 -10.59 -23.86
C GLY A 261 -11.96 -10.05 -22.43
N ILE A 262 -12.71 -10.71 -21.53
CA ILE A 262 -12.72 -10.37 -20.10
C ILE A 262 -11.32 -10.59 -19.50
N ASN A 263 -10.69 -11.72 -19.79
CA ASN A 263 -9.36 -12.04 -19.27
C ASN A 263 -8.30 -11.03 -19.76
N ALA A 264 -8.35 -10.59 -21.01
CA ALA A 264 -7.46 -9.56 -21.53
C ALA A 264 -7.64 -8.21 -20.78
N ILE A 265 -8.88 -7.80 -20.51
CA ILE A 265 -9.17 -6.59 -19.73
C ILE A 265 -8.60 -6.73 -18.31
N ARG A 266 -8.76 -7.89 -17.66
CA ARG A 266 -8.22 -8.15 -16.32
C ARG A 266 -6.69 -8.06 -16.29
N GLU A 267 -6.01 -8.67 -17.26
CA GLU A 267 -4.54 -8.56 -17.36
C GLU A 267 -4.08 -7.12 -17.55
N GLN A 268 -4.77 -6.34 -18.38
CA GLN A 268 -4.50 -4.92 -18.58
C GLN A 268 -4.71 -4.11 -17.29
N GLN A 269 -5.77 -4.40 -16.53
CA GLN A 269 -6.07 -3.72 -15.27
C GLN A 269 -5.05 -4.03 -14.18
N LYS A 270 -4.59 -5.29 -14.08
CA LYS A 270 -3.47 -5.64 -13.20
C LYS A 270 -2.23 -4.81 -13.52
N ARG A 271 -1.91 -4.64 -14.81
CA ARG A 271 -0.80 -3.78 -15.26
C ARG A 271 -1.02 -2.31 -14.94
N ASN A 272 -2.25 -1.80 -15.07
CA ASN A 272 -2.58 -0.42 -14.68
C ASN A 272 -2.31 -0.20 -13.20
N PHE A 273 -2.86 -1.05 -12.33
CA PHE A 273 -2.68 -0.95 -10.89
C PHE A 273 -1.21 -1.01 -10.48
N LEU A 274 -0.45 -1.97 -11.03
CA LEU A 274 0.99 -2.10 -10.75
C LEU A 274 1.78 -0.89 -11.23
N THR A 275 1.46 -0.36 -12.42
CA THR A 275 2.11 0.84 -12.97
C THR A 275 1.80 2.06 -12.13
N THR A 276 0.52 2.29 -11.76
CA THR A 276 0.14 3.38 -10.87
C THR A 276 0.86 3.26 -9.52
N LEU A 277 0.88 2.07 -8.91
CA LEU A 277 1.58 1.83 -7.64
C LEU A 277 3.07 2.17 -7.71
N LEU A 278 3.77 1.64 -8.72
CA LEU A 278 5.22 1.77 -8.81
C LEU A 278 5.68 3.14 -9.31
N PHE A 279 4.84 3.88 -10.04
CA PHE A 279 5.18 5.22 -10.54
C PHE A 279 4.63 6.36 -9.69
N SER A 280 3.74 6.08 -8.73
CA SER A 280 3.34 7.08 -7.73
C SER A 280 4.49 7.44 -6.78
N HIS A 281 4.59 8.72 -6.43
CA HIS A 281 5.50 9.17 -5.37
C HIS A 281 5.02 8.64 -4.01
N GLY A 282 5.97 8.37 -3.11
CA GLY A 282 5.74 7.65 -1.85
C GLY A 282 6.46 6.30 -1.82
N THR A 283 6.11 5.45 -0.87
CA THR A 283 6.70 4.12 -0.67
C THR A 283 5.70 3.06 -1.15
N PRO A 284 5.91 2.36 -2.28
CA PRO A 284 4.99 1.32 -2.73
C PRO A 284 5.14 0.05 -1.90
N MET A 285 4.00 -0.54 -1.51
CA MET A 285 3.91 -1.86 -0.91
C MET A 285 3.16 -2.79 -1.87
N LEU A 286 3.81 -3.90 -2.24
CA LEU A 286 3.27 -4.93 -3.11
C LEU A 286 2.91 -6.16 -2.26
N LEU A 287 1.68 -6.67 -2.40
CA LEU A 287 1.26 -7.91 -1.76
C LEU A 287 1.91 -9.12 -2.46
N ALA A 288 2.50 -10.02 -1.68
CA ALA A 288 3.17 -11.20 -2.22
C ALA A 288 2.20 -12.11 -2.99
N GLY A 289 2.55 -12.37 -4.26
CA GLY A 289 1.77 -13.16 -5.20
C GLY A 289 1.04 -12.32 -6.24
N ASP A 290 0.85 -11.01 -6.01
CA ASP A 290 0.19 -10.15 -6.99
C ASP A 290 1.03 -9.96 -8.26
N GLU A 291 2.36 -10.11 -8.16
CA GLU A 291 3.25 -10.03 -9.30
C GLU A 291 3.02 -11.15 -10.33
N PHE A 292 2.33 -12.24 -9.96
CA PHE A 292 1.97 -13.32 -10.87
C PHE A 292 0.48 -13.71 -10.79
N GLY A 293 -0.35 -12.88 -10.17
CA GLY A 293 -1.81 -13.05 -10.16
C GLY A 293 -2.32 -14.10 -9.17
N ARG A 294 -1.76 -14.17 -7.96
CA ARG A 294 -2.31 -14.96 -6.85
C ARG A 294 -3.78 -14.59 -6.62
N SER A 295 -4.59 -15.60 -6.31
CA SER A 295 -6.01 -15.49 -6.01
C SER A 295 -6.33 -16.21 -4.69
N GLN A 296 -7.27 -15.68 -3.92
CA GLN A 296 -7.95 -16.33 -2.80
C GLN A 296 -9.38 -16.73 -3.19
N MET A 297 -9.67 -16.86 -4.48
CA MET A 297 -10.95 -17.30 -5.04
C MET A 297 -12.14 -16.42 -4.60
N GLY A 298 -11.92 -15.11 -4.46
CA GLY A 298 -12.95 -14.18 -4.01
C GLY A 298 -13.12 -14.14 -2.49
N ASN A 299 -12.31 -14.86 -1.71
CA ASN A 299 -12.24 -14.62 -0.28
C ASN A 299 -11.43 -13.33 -0.04
N ASN A 300 -12.04 -12.35 0.63
CA ASN A 300 -11.41 -11.06 0.92
C ASN A 300 -10.96 -10.93 2.39
N ASN A 301 -11.03 -12.04 3.13
CA ASN A 301 -10.71 -12.10 4.55
C ASN A 301 -10.16 -13.50 4.90
N GLY A 302 -9.08 -13.93 4.23
CA GLY A 302 -8.48 -15.25 4.42
C GLY A 302 -7.79 -15.50 5.77
N TYR A 303 -8.16 -14.77 6.83
CA TYR A 303 -7.46 -14.73 8.12
C TYR A 303 -7.38 -16.08 8.83
N CYS A 304 -8.42 -16.91 8.69
CA CYS A 304 -8.54 -18.24 9.29
C CYS A 304 -8.22 -19.38 8.31
N GLN A 305 -7.81 -19.05 7.09
CA GLN A 305 -7.56 -20.00 6.01
C GLN A 305 -6.08 -20.38 5.94
N ASP A 306 -5.61 -21.27 6.81
CA ASP A 306 -4.37 -22.02 6.54
C ASP A 306 -4.71 -23.19 5.59
N SER A 307 -5.05 -22.82 4.34
CA SER A 307 -5.62 -23.68 3.31
C SER A 307 -5.20 -23.24 1.90
N GLU A 308 -5.60 -23.99 0.85
CA GLU A 308 -5.28 -23.68 -0.56
C GLU A 308 -5.78 -22.30 -0.98
N ILE A 309 -6.73 -21.74 -0.24
CA ILE A 309 -7.22 -20.37 -0.42
C ILE A 309 -6.10 -19.35 -0.15
N SER A 310 -5.29 -19.54 0.90
CA SER A 310 -4.27 -18.56 1.29
C SER A 310 -2.85 -18.95 0.92
N TRP A 311 -2.55 -20.22 0.61
CA TRP A 311 -1.18 -20.58 0.22
C TRP A 311 -0.75 -19.88 -1.08
N VAL A 312 0.56 -19.69 -1.22
CA VAL A 312 1.15 -19.12 -2.42
C VAL A 312 1.47 -20.27 -3.37
N HIS A 313 0.71 -20.36 -4.46
CA HIS A 313 0.84 -21.39 -5.48
C HIS A 313 1.94 -21.04 -6.49
N TRP A 314 2.98 -21.87 -6.56
CA TRP A 314 4.11 -21.66 -7.48
C TRP A 314 4.10 -22.57 -8.71
N ASP A 315 3.36 -23.67 -8.63
CA ASP A 315 3.33 -24.70 -9.67
C ASP A 315 2.16 -24.49 -10.64
N ASN A 316 2.32 -24.95 -11.89
CA ASN A 316 1.28 -24.94 -12.93
C ASN A 316 0.64 -23.56 -13.21
N LEU A 317 1.38 -22.48 -13.00
CA LEU A 317 0.93 -21.13 -13.31
C LEU A 317 0.76 -20.93 -14.83
N PRO A 318 -0.28 -20.19 -15.28
CA PRO A 318 -0.48 -19.88 -16.68
C PRO A 318 0.62 -18.96 -17.23
N GLU A 319 0.78 -18.89 -18.55
CA GLU A 319 1.79 -18.04 -19.18
C GLU A 319 1.62 -16.55 -18.83
N THR A 320 0.37 -16.10 -18.66
CA THR A 320 0.03 -14.73 -18.22
C THR A 320 0.66 -14.36 -16.87
N ALA A 321 0.79 -15.33 -15.96
CA ALA A 321 1.44 -15.13 -14.66
C ALA A 321 2.92 -14.78 -14.82
N ASN A 322 3.62 -15.43 -15.77
CA ASN A 322 5.01 -15.09 -16.07
C ASN A 322 5.13 -13.72 -16.76
N ALA A 323 4.21 -13.40 -17.68
CA ALA A 323 4.18 -12.10 -18.34
C ALA A 323 3.95 -10.95 -17.35
N LEU A 324 3.05 -11.12 -16.38
CA LEU A 324 2.79 -10.14 -15.32
C LEU A 324 4.01 -9.99 -14.39
N ARG A 325 4.70 -11.08 -14.09
CA ARG A 325 5.90 -11.06 -13.24
C ARG A 325 7.04 -10.30 -13.90
N GLU A 326 7.31 -10.55 -15.18
CA GLU A 326 8.33 -9.81 -15.93
C GLU A 326 7.95 -8.34 -16.12
N PHE A 327 6.66 -8.04 -16.32
CA PHE A 327 6.16 -6.66 -16.34
C PHE A 327 6.40 -5.96 -14.98
N THR A 328 6.06 -6.61 -13.87
CA THR A 328 6.28 -6.09 -12.52
C THR A 328 7.76 -5.84 -12.24
N ARG A 329 8.64 -6.78 -12.62
CA ARG A 329 10.10 -6.62 -12.52
C ARG A 329 10.61 -5.43 -13.31
N HIS A 330 10.10 -5.23 -14.52
CA HIS A 330 10.46 -4.09 -15.36
C HIS A 330 10.06 -2.76 -14.70
N LEU A 331 8.84 -2.66 -14.16
CA LEU A 331 8.40 -1.48 -13.42
C LEU A 331 9.28 -1.18 -12.20
N ILE A 332 9.62 -2.21 -11.41
CA ILE A 332 10.52 -2.08 -10.25
C ILE A 332 11.90 -1.59 -10.70
N GLN A 333 12.43 -2.12 -11.80
CA GLN A 333 13.73 -1.70 -12.35
C GLN A 333 13.70 -0.24 -12.81
N LEU A 334 12.67 0.19 -13.54
CA LEU A 334 12.50 1.58 -13.94
C LEU A 334 12.45 2.49 -12.71
N ARG A 335 11.60 2.16 -11.74
CA ARG A 335 11.49 2.92 -10.49
C ARG A 335 12.82 3.01 -9.75
N ALA A 336 13.60 1.92 -9.70
CA ALA A 336 14.88 1.86 -9.01
C ALA A 336 15.97 2.71 -9.69
N THR A 337 15.96 2.75 -11.02
CA THR A 337 16.99 3.41 -11.84
C THR A 337 16.67 4.86 -12.18
N GLN A 338 15.41 5.30 -12.07
CA GLN A 338 14.97 6.64 -12.46
C GLN A 338 14.58 7.48 -11.23
N PRO A 339 15.44 8.43 -10.78
CA PRO A 339 15.18 9.31 -9.63
C PRO A 339 13.88 10.11 -9.73
N LEU A 340 13.43 10.42 -10.95
CA LEU A 340 12.17 11.15 -11.20
C LEU A 340 10.93 10.42 -10.66
N LEU A 341 10.99 9.09 -10.57
CA LEU A 341 9.95 8.24 -9.97
C LEU A 341 10.15 8.04 -8.45
N ARG A 342 11.26 8.55 -7.89
CA ARG A 342 11.67 8.41 -6.48
C ARG A 342 11.82 9.79 -5.83
N ARG A 343 10.69 10.45 -5.60
CA ARG A 343 10.68 11.78 -4.99
C ARG A 343 11.02 11.73 -3.50
N GLU A 344 12.16 12.28 -3.11
CA GLU A 344 12.59 12.34 -1.69
C GLU A 344 11.94 13.48 -0.90
N SER A 345 11.58 14.57 -1.57
CA SER A 345 10.98 15.75 -0.95
C SER A 345 10.07 16.46 -1.92
N TRP A 346 8.98 17.04 -1.41
CA TRP A 346 8.16 17.96 -2.20
C TRP A 346 8.85 19.31 -2.53
N ARG A 347 10.04 19.58 -1.97
CA ARG A 347 10.82 20.83 -2.12
C ARG A 347 12.08 20.61 -2.98
N ASP A 348 12.06 19.58 -3.81
CA ASP A 348 13.18 19.11 -4.62
C ASP A 348 13.28 19.78 -5.99
N GLY A 349 12.42 20.77 -6.28
CA GLY A 349 12.40 21.46 -7.58
C GLY A 349 11.72 20.67 -8.70
N LEU A 350 11.01 19.56 -8.39
CA LEU A 350 10.21 18.85 -9.37
C LEU A 350 9.11 19.76 -9.94
N GLU A 351 9.14 19.98 -11.25
CA GLU A 351 8.09 20.68 -11.98
C GLU A 351 7.01 19.68 -12.39
N ILE A 352 5.74 20.04 -12.20
CA ILE A 352 4.60 19.18 -12.51
C ILE A 352 3.67 19.97 -13.43
N ARG A 353 3.31 19.37 -14.57
CA ARG A 353 2.37 19.95 -15.54
C ARG A 353 1.30 18.93 -15.89
N TRP A 354 0.03 19.30 -15.67
CA TRP A 354 -1.12 18.48 -16.01
C TRP A 354 -1.72 18.91 -17.36
N PHE A 355 -2.05 17.93 -18.19
CA PHE A 355 -2.55 18.11 -19.54
C PHE A 355 -3.90 17.43 -19.71
N ASN A 356 -4.78 18.07 -20.48
CA ASN A 356 -5.98 17.43 -21.02
C ASN A 356 -5.66 16.68 -22.31
N ALA A 357 -6.59 15.86 -22.79
CA ALA A 357 -6.45 15.12 -24.04
C ALA A 357 -6.21 16.00 -25.28
N GLY A 358 -6.58 17.29 -25.22
CA GLY A 358 -6.29 18.26 -26.28
C GLY A 358 -4.84 18.78 -26.28
N GLY A 359 -3.98 18.32 -25.36
CA GLY A 359 -2.57 18.74 -25.23
C GLY A 359 -2.35 20.08 -24.53
N GLY A 360 -3.44 20.75 -24.11
CA GLY A 360 -3.40 21.98 -23.32
C GLY A 360 -3.36 21.68 -21.82
N ALA A 361 -3.21 22.73 -20.99
CA ALA A 361 -3.28 22.60 -19.54
C ALA A 361 -4.65 22.06 -19.09
N GLN A 362 -4.65 21.16 -18.11
CA GLN A 362 -5.88 20.66 -17.49
C GLN A 362 -6.62 21.79 -16.76
N GLN A 363 -7.85 22.08 -17.17
CA GLN A 363 -8.69 23.15 -16.62
C GLN A 363 -9.50 22.68 -15.41
N SER A 364 -9.96 23.62 -14.57
CA SER A 364 -10.72 23.34 -13.34
C SER A 364 -11.95 22.46 -13.58
N GLU A 365 -12.76 22.77 -14.59
CA GLU A 365 -13.98 22.01 -14.90
C GLU A 365 -13.68 20.56 -15.32
N GLN A 366 -12.53 20.34 -15.97
CA GLN A 366 -12.10 19.01 -16.43
C GLN A 366 -11.61 18.13 -15.27
N TRP A 367 -11.19 18.72 -14.15
CA TRP A 367 -10.92 17.99 -12.92
C TRP A 367 -12.19 17.50 -12.26
N ASP A 368 -13.26 18.28 -12.32
CA ASP A 368 -14.55 17.99 -11.68
C ASP A 368 -15.40 17.01 -12.47
N GLU A 369 -15.32 16.99 -13.80
CA GLU A 369 -16.10 16.10 -14.68
C GLU A 369 -15.55 14.66 -14.77
N GLY A 370 -14.27 14.49 -14.46
CA GLY A 370 -13.54 13.25 -14.67
C GLY A 370 -13.10 13.09 -16.13
N SER A 371 -11.80 12.95 -16.37
CA SER A 371 -11.26 12.97 -17.73
C SER A 371 -9.99 12.15 -17.90
N THR A 372 -9.63 11.89 -19.16
CA THR A 372 -8.30 11.39 -19.53
C THR A 372 -7.30 12.50 -19.27
N ILE A 373 -6.27 12.19 -18.49
CA ILE A 373 -5.27 13.16 -18.02
C ILE A 373 -3.87 12.74 -18.44
N GLY A 374 -3.03 13.74 -18.71
CA GLY A 374 -1.59 13.58 -18.82
C GLY A 374 -0.89 14.32 -17.70
N VAL A 375 0.20 13.77 -17.16
CA VAL A 375 1.10 14.48 -16.24
C VAL A 375 2.51 14.40 -16.77
N CYS A 376 3.14 15.56 -16.94
CA CYS A 376 4.58 15.63 -17.09
C CYS A 376 5.22 15.99 -15.77
N ILE A 377 6.20 15.18 -15.37
CA ILE A 377 7.10 15.48 -14.27
C ILE A 377 8.49 15.78 -14.84
N SER A 378 9.10 16.87 -14.37
CA SER A 378 10.36 17.38 -14.92
C SER A 378 11.35 17.75 -13.81
N ARG A 379 12.62 17.37 -13.98
CA ARG A 379 13.76 17.76 -13.14
C ARG A 379 14.92 18.21 -14.03
N PRO A 380 14.99 19.51 -14.38
CA PRO A 380 16.02 20.03 -15.28
C PRO A 380 17.46 19.79 -14.80
N ASP A 381 17.66 19.70 -13.48
CA ASP A 381 18.96 19.43 -12.87
C ASP A 381 19.50 18.01 -13.15
N LEU A 382 18.62 17.06 -13.53
CA LEU A 382 19.02 15.69 -13.92
C LEU A 382 19.48 15.58 -15.37
N GLN A 383 19.28 16.61 -16.20
CA GLN A 383 19.61 16.58 -17.63
C GLN A 383 21.05 16.16 -17.97
N PRO A 384 22.10 16.54 -17.19
CA PRO A 384 23.47 16.16 -17.50
C PRO A 384 23.79 14.66 -17.30
N GLU A 385 22.93 13.89 -16.64
CA GLU A 385 23.20 12.50 -16.25
C GLU A 385 22.75 11.51 -17.34
N ALA A 386 23.72 10.83 -17.97
CA ALA A 386 23.43 9.87 -19.03
C ALA A 386 22.58 8.68 -18.52
N GLY A 387 21.47 8.39 -19.20
CA GLY A 387 20.57 7.30 -18.86
C GLY A 387 19.54 7.62 -17.76
N ILE A 388 19.56 8.83 -17.22
CA ILE A 388 18.58 9.34 -16.27
C ILE A 388 17.57 10.25 -16.97
N TRP A 389 16.29 10.04 -16.70
CA TRP A 389 15.23 10.86 -17.27
C TRP A 389 15.13 12.20 -16.54
N HIS A 390 15.10 13.29 -17.31
CA HIS A 390 14.81 14.63 -16.82
C HIS A 390 13.37 15.08 -17.11
N ASP A 391 12.68 14.41 -18.03
CA ASP A 391 11.28 14.62 -18.39
C ASP A 391 10.59 13.26 -18.59
N ALA A 392 9.46 13.05 -17.91
CA ALA A 392 8.59 11.89 -18.12
C ALA A 392 7.12 12.35 -18.20
N LEU A 393 6.41 11.88 -19.23
CA LEU A 393 4.99 12.15 -19.47
C LEU A 393 4.21 10.84 -19.30
N LEU A 394 3.32 10.80 -18.31
CA LEU A 394 2.38 9.71 -18.10
C LEU A 394 1.00 10.12 -18.58
N LEU A 395 0.36 9.29 -19.39
CA LEU A 395 -1.01 9.46 -19.83
C LEU A 395 -1.89 8.37 -19.21
N PHE A 396 -3.06 8.76 -18.74
CA PHE A 396 -4.01 7.88 -18.06
C PHE A 396 -5.38 7.98 -18.71
N ASN A 397 -5.86 6.86 -19.26
CA ASN A 397 -7.22 6.73 -19.77
C ASN A 397 -7.98 5.67 -18.94
N PRO A 398 -8.84 6.08 -17.99
CA PRO A 398 -9.62 5.13 -17.19
C PRO A 398 -10.85 4.60 -17.94
N PHE A 399 -11.23 5.20 -19.06
CA PHE A 399 -12.46 4.87 -19.79
C PHE A 399 -12.29 3.69 -20.74
N GLU A 400 -13.39 3.05 -21.12
CA GLU A 400 -13.38 1.89 -22.02
C GLU A 400 -13.00 2.25 -23.47
N GLY A 401 -13.37 3.44 -23.95
CA GLY A 401 -13.06 3.89 -25.30
C GLY A 401 -11.64 4.43 -25.43
N SER A 402 -11.07 4.32 -26.63
CA SER A 402 -9.83 5.03 -26.94
C SER A 402 -10.08 6.54 -27.05
N VAL A 403 -9.05 7.33 -26.71
CA VAL A 403 -9.10 8.79 -26.70
C VAL A 403 -7.91 9.31 -27.51
N PRO A 404 -8.12 10.15 -28.54
CA PRO A 404 -7.02 10.84 -29.19
C PRO A 404 -6.42 11.83 -28.19
N PHE A 405 -5.15 11.61 -27.84
CA PHE A 405 -4.40 12.47 -26.93
C PHE A 405 -3.33 13.23 -27.74
N ARG A 406 -3.48 14.55 -27.82
CA ARG A 406 -2.49 15.40 -28.48
C ARG A 406 -1.24 15.50 -27.62
N ILE A 407 -0.15 14.84 -28.04
CA ILE A 407 1.09 14.78 -27.28
C ILE A 407 1.70 16.18 -27.23
N PRO A 408 1.90 16.77 -26.03
CA PRO A 408 2.40 18.12 -25.97
C PRO A 408 3.92 18.14 -26.27
N MET A 409 4.32 19.04 -27.16
CA MET A 409 5.70 19.14 -27.66
C MET A 409 6.39 20.38 -27.09
N TRP A 410 7.54 20.17 -26.43
CA TRP A 410 8.48 21.23 -26.07
C TRP A 410 9.90 20.67 -26.05
N GLY A 411 10.92 21.53 -25.94
CA GLY A 411 12.32 21.12 -25.89
C GLY A 411 12.82 20.42 -27.17
N GLU A 412 14.06 19.96 -27.14
CA GLU A 412 14.68 19.20 -28.24
C GLU A 412 14.55 17.69 -27.99
N GLY A 413 14.57 16.88 -29.06
CA GLY A 413 14.69 15.42 -28.98
C GLY A 413 13.38 14.61 -29.05
N GLY A 414 12.23 15.22 -28.80
CA GLY A 414 10.92 14.56 -28.86
C GLY A 414 10.67 13.57 -27.72
N TRP A 415 9.62 12.76 -27.84
CA TRP A 415 9.22 11.75 -26.86
C TRP A 415 9.54 10.34 -27.34
N VAL A 416 9.93 9.45 -26.43
CA VAL A 416 10.08 8.02 -26.69
C VAL A 416 9.08 7.26 -25.83
N LEU A 417 8.27 6.42 -26.45
CA LEU A 417 7.33 5.53 -25.78
C LEU A 417 8.11 4.44 -25.03
N GLU A 418 8.11 4.51 -23.69
CA GLU A 418 8.85 3.58 -22.84
C GLU A 418 7.98 2.39 -22.41
N LEU A 419 6.71 2.65 -22.07
CA LEU A 419 5.80 1.65 -21.52
C LEU A 419 4.36 1.93 -21.95
N THR A 420 3.60 0.87 -22.19
CA THR A 420 2.13 0.89 -22.31
C THR A 420 1.55 -0.33 -21.62
N THR A 421 0.37 -0.20 -21.00
CA THR A 421 -0.33 -1.31 -20.35
C THR A 421 -1.25 -2.08 -21.29
N ALA A 422 -1.57 -1.54 -22.47
CA ALA A 422 -2.50 -2.12 -23.44
C ALA A 422 -1.82 -3.06 -24.45
N ASP A 423 -0.70 -2.63 -25.07
CA ASP A 423 0.02 -3.44 -26.07
C ASP A 423 1.53 -3.18 -26.04
N ASN A 424 2.27 -4.11 -25.44
CA ASN A 424 3.73 -4.01 -25.30
C ASN A 424 4.49 -3.93 -26.65
N ALA A 425 3.86 -4.23 -27.79
CA ALA A 425 4.52 -4.18 -29.10
C ALA A 425 4.91 -2.75 -29.55
N GLN A 426 4.37 -1.71 -28.90
CA GLN A 426 4.58 -0.31 -29.29
C GLN A 426 5.80 0.36 -28.62
N GLN A 427 6.57 -0.36 -27.78
CA GLN A 427 7.74 0.22 -27.11
C GLN A 427 8.81 0.73 -28.09
N GLY A 428 9.41 1.88 -27.76
CA GLY A 428 10.51 2.49 -28.53
C GLY A 428 10.08 3.42 -29.67
N ILE A 429 8.78 3.59 -29.91
CA ILE A 429 8.28 4.57 -30.89
C ILE A 429 8.73 5.97 -30.48
N ARG A 430 9.32 6.71 -31.42
CA ARG A 430 9.77 8.09 -31.21
C ARG A 430 8.83 9.07 -31.89
N ILE A 431 8.33 10.03 -31.11
CA ILE A 431 7.45 11.11 -31.54
C ILE A 431 8.28 12.40 -31.58
N THR A 432 8.60 12.89 -32.77
CA THR A 432 9.41 14.10 -32.97
C THR A 432 8.61 15.30 -33.43
N GLU A 433 7.34 15.10 -33.79
CA GLU A 433 6.41 16.13 -34.25
C GLU A 433 5.11 16.00 -33.46
N GLU A 434 4.34 17.09 -33.45
CA GLU A 434 3.04 17.09 -32.80
C GLU A 434 2.09 16.13 -33.51
N MET A 435 1.48 15.22 -32.76
CA MET A 435 0.54 14.24 -33.28
C MET A 435 -0.52 13.87 -32.24
N ASP A 436 -1.67 13.41 -32.73
CA ASP A 436 -2.67 12.75 -31.91
C ASP A 436 -2.24 11.29 -31.74
N PHE A 437 -1.97 10.90 -30.49
CA PHE A 437 -1.71 9.53 -30.11
C PHE A 437 -3.02 8.88 -29.68
N ASP A 438 -3.42 7.78 -30.32
CA ASP A 438 -4.63 7.05 -29.96
C ASP A 438 -4.39 6.27 -28.65
N LEU A 439 -4.80 6.87 -27.53
CA LEU A 439 -4.63 6.30 -26.21
C LEU A 439 -5.73 5.27 -25.96
N ALA A 440 -5.36 3.99 -25.98
CA ALA A 440 -6.27 2.87 -25.78
C ALA A 440 -7.13 3.03 -24.51
N GLY A 441 -8.33 2.46 -24.53
CA GLY A 441 -9.20 2.40 -23.36
C GLY A 441 -8.52 1.69 -22.20
N ARG A 442 -8.80 2.14 -20.97
CA ARG A 442 -8.34 1.52 -19.72
C ARG A 442 -6.82 1.36 -19.68
N SER A 443 -6.06 2.35 -20.13
CA SER A 443 -4.62 2.20 -20.32
C SER A 443 -3.79 3.31 -19.69
N ILE A 444 -2.52 3.00 -19.47
CA ILE A 444 -1.47 3.94 -19.10
C ILE A 444 -0.39 3.89 -20.17
N VAL A 445 0.12 5.06 -20.52
CA VAL A 445 1.27 5.20 -21.41
C VAL A 445 2.32 6.08 -20.74
N LEU A 446 3.58 5.63 -20.74
CA LEU A 446 4.73 6.40 -20.28
C LEU A 446 5.60 6.77 -21.48
N PHE A 447 5.80 8.07 -21.66
CA PHE A 447 6.82 8.63 -22.51
C PHE A 447 7.96 9.20 -21.66
N ARG A 448 9.18 9.10 -22.18
CA ARG A 448 10.36 9.78 -21.63
C ARG A 448 11.01 10.65 -22.69
N ARG A 449 11.84 11.59 -22.25
CA ARG A 449 12.83 12.18 -23.16
C ARG A 449 14.08 11.32 -23.30
N PRO A 450 14.69 11.29 -24.50
CA PRO A 450 15.95 10.61 -24.75
C PRO A 450 17.15 11.23 -24.06
#